data_AF-V9HLA6-F1
#
_entry.id   AF-V9HLA6-F1
#
_cell.length_a   1.000
_cell.length_b   1.000
_cell.length_c   1.000
_cell.angle_alpha   90.00
_cell.angle_beta   90.00
_cell.angle_gamma   90.00
#
_symmetry.space_group_name_H-M   'P 1'
#
loop_
_entity.id
_entity.type
_entity.pdbx_description
1 polymer ?
#
loop_
_entity_poly.entity_id
_entity_poly.type
_entity_poly.pdbx_seq_one_letter_code
_entity_poly.pdbx_strand_id
1 'polypeptide(L)'
;MSDRIYIIDFLRGFTIIHMIIYHTLYDLKYVFSVNMPFFSTNSWYFYQQYICMSFIFLSGFSTNFSKKLLRNAVKLSIISIIITVVTTLVSDEFAIKFGIIHFLAFSMLAIFFVKKIEDKSTNSHKNCSKNRFQNETDDKTFKKLGNKTDIKYAIYSLITLGIFIVLKSKYFLKSDIYVGIYNFMQELPLSFIYGFPRDDFYSADYFPILPWIFLSFTGYFTGRFYKAVNTEKIFENHNNTCKIKDELKSQEKRYFSRIFGKDKISVFICAMGRHSLLIYVLHQVVIYGVLYIIFEIIIN
;
A
#
# COMPACT_ATOMS: atom_id res chain seq x y z
N MET A 1 3.20 -14.33 -18.09
CA MET A 1 3.08 -12.89 -17.73
C MET A 1 2.09 -12.73 -16.57
N SER A 2 2.40 -11.93 -15.55
CA SER A 2 1.40 -11.49 -14.56
C SER A 2 0.40 -10.56 -15.24
N ASP A 3 -0.87 -10.63 -14.87
CA ASP A 3 -1.87 -9.64 -15.32
C ASP A 3 -1.51 -8.31 -14.63
N ARG A 4 -0.79 -7.46 -15.37
CA ARG A 4 -0.31 -6.16 -14.89
C ARG A 4 -1.29 -5.08 -15.31
N ILE A 5 -1.57 -4.17 -14.39
CA ILE A 5 -2.45 -3.04 -14.63
C ILE A 5 -1.59 -1.77 -14.79
N TYR A 6 -1.60 -1.17 -15.98
CA TYR A 6 -0.77 -0.02 -16.33
C TYR A 6 -1.09 1.21 -15.48
N ILE A 7 -2.37 1.42 -15.15
CA ILE A 7 -2.79 2.55 -14.31
C ILE A 7 -2.18 2.45 -12.91
N ILE A 8 -2.08 1.24 -12.35
CA ILE A 8 -1.50 1.03 -11.02
C ILE A 8 0.01 1.24 -11.05
N ASP A 9 0.67 0.78 -12.11
CA ASP A 9 2.10 1.06 -12.32
C ASP A 9 2.32 2.58 -12.47
N PHE A 10 1.48 3.30 -13.19
CA PHE A 10 1.56 4.76 -13.30
C PHE A 10 1.39 5.46 -11.95
N LEU A 11 0.31 5.14 -11.21
CA LEU A 11 0.04 5.75 -9.91
C LEU A 11 1.18 5.51 -8.92
N ARG A 12 1.75 4.31 -8.91
CA ARG A 12 2.95 4.00 -8.10
C ARG A 12 4.16 4.84 -8.53
N GLY A 13 4.40 4.94 -9.83
CA GLY A 13 5.47 5.80 -10.37
C GLY A 13 5.32 7.25 -9.94
N PHE A 14 4.10 7.77 -10.02
CA PHE A 14 3.76 9.12 -9.61
C PHE A 14 4.02 9.35 -8.11
N THR A 15 3.59 8.42 -7.25
CA THR A 15 3.86 8.49 -5.81
C THR A 15 5.36 8.43 -5.50
N ILE A 16 6.15 7.64 -6.22
CA ILE A 16 7.61 7.58 -6.05
C ILE A 16 8.28 8.90 -6.40
N ILE A 17 7.86 9.55 -7.48
CA ILE A 17 8.40 10.86 -7.85
C ILE A 17 8.17 11.86 -6.72
N HIS A 18 6.96 11.89 -6.15
CA HIS A 18 6.64 12.75 -5.02
C HIS A 18 7.48 12.44 -3.78
N MET A 19 7.70 11.16 -3.50
CA MET A 19 8.56 10.70 -2.42
C MET A 19 10.02 11.12 -2.60
N ILE A 20 10.58 11.00 -3.81
CA ILE A 20 11.95 11.44 -4.11
C ILE A 20 12.06 12.95 -3.90
N ILE A 21 11.11 13.73 -4.41
CA ILE A 21 11.07 15.19 -4.22
C ILE A 21 11.01 15.54 -2.73
N TYR A 22 10.14 14.87 -1.96
CA TYR A 22 10.01 15.09 -0.53
C TYR A 22 11.32 14.84 0.22
N HIS A 23 11.97 13.69 0.01
CA HIS A 23 13.22 13.35 0.69
C HIS A 23 14.39 14.23 0.24
N THR A 24 14.45 14.62 -1.03
CA THR A 24 15.47 15.57 -1.51
C THR A 24 15.35 16.92 -0.78
N LEU A 25 14.13 17.44 -0.65
CA LEU A 25 13.90 18.68 0.09
C LEU A 25 14.15 18.51 1.59
N TYR A 26 13.83 17.33 2.16
CA TYR A 26 14.07 17.04 3.57
C TYR A 26 15.56 17.06 3.90
N ASP A 27 16.37 16.38 3.08
CA ASP A 27 17.83 16.35 3.26
C ASP A 27 18.43 17.75 3.08
N LEU A 28 17.99 18.52 2.07
CA LEU A 28 18.44 19.90 1.89
C LEU A 28 18.20 20.76 3.14
N LYS A 29 17.03 20.62 3.77
CA LYS A 29 16.70 21.39 4.98
C LYS A 29 17.46 20.90 6.21
N TYR A 30 17.41 19.60 6.50
CA TYR A 30 17.83 19.06 7.80
C TYR A 30 19.30 18.60 7.83
N VAL A 31 19.84 18.15 6.69
CA VAL A 31 21.24 17.71 6.58
C VAL A 31 22.12 18.87 6.12
N PHE A 32 21.73 19.55 5.04
CA PHE A 32 22.53 20.63 4.44
C PHE A 32 22.14 22.03 4.93
N SER A 33 21.27 22.13 5.94
CA SER A 33 20.87 23.37 6.61
C SER A 33 20.35 24.48 5.67
N VAL A 34 19.80 24.13 4.51
CA VAL A 34 19.20 25.11 3.59
C VAL A 34 17.92 25.67 4.20
N ASN A 35 17.81 27.00 4.25
CA ASN A 35 16.64 27.65 4.84
C ASN A 35 15.38 27.41 4.00
N MET A 36 14.47 26.58 4.52
CA MET A 36 13.19 26.22 3.89
C MET A 36 12.04 26.41 4.89
N PRO A 37 11.54 27.65 5.07
CA PRO A 37 10.56 27.96 6.13
C PRO A 37 9.21 27.26 5.93
N PHE A 38 8.89 26.83 4.71
CA PHE A 38 7.63 26.16 4.40
C PHE A 38 7.50 24.76 5.03
N PHE A 39 8.59 24.13 5.51
CA PHE A 39 8.55 22.79 6.12
C PHE A 39 7.74 22.71 7.41
N SER A 40 7.56 23.81 8.13
CA SER A 40 6.74 23.87 9.36
C SER A 40 5.26 24.11 9.08
N THR A 41 4.87 24.28 7.81
CA THR A 41 3.48 24.56 7.44
C THR A 41 2.62 23.30 7.45
N ASN A 42 1.32 23.47 7.73
CA ASN A 42 0.34 22.37 7.62
C ASN A 42 0.29 21.79 6.21
N SER A 43 0.50 22.61 5.18
CA SER A 43 0.52 22.17 3.78
C SER A 43 1.60 21.12 3.52
N TRP A 44 2.79 21.33 4.08
CA TRP A 44 3.89 20.36 3.96
C TRP A 44 3.57 19.04 4.67
N TYR A 45 3.01 19.12 5.87
CA TYR A 45 2.51 17.94 6.58
C TYR A 45 1.47 17.16 5.74
N PHE A 46 0.48 17.85 5.16
CA PHE A 46 -0.51 17.19 4.29
C PHE A 46 0.11 16.55 3.05
N TYR A 47 1.13 17.18 2.46
CA TYR A 47 1.86 16.63 1.32
C TYR A 47 2.57 15.31 1.69
N GLN A 48 3.29 15.28 2.81
CA GLN A 48 3.87 14.05 3.35
C GLN A 48 2.80 12.97 3.58
N GLN A 49 1.70 13.33 4.23
CA GLN A 49 0.61 12.38 4.52
C GLN A 49 0.01 11.82 3.23
N TYR A 50 -0.18 12.64 2.20
CA TYR A 50 -0.68 12.23 0.89
C TYR A 50 0.20 11.15 0.25
N ILE A 51 1.52 11.35 0.25
CA ILE A 51 2.49 10.40 -0.31
C ILE A 51 2.38 9.05 0.41
N CYS A 52 2.40 9.09 1.74
CA CYS A 52 2.36 7.89 2.57
C CYS A 52 1.05 7.12 2.42
N MET A 53 -0.08 7.83 2.47
CA MET A 53 -1.41 7.24 2.30
C MET A 53 -1.56 6.59 0.91
N SER A 54 -1.05 7.24 -0.13
CA SER A 54 -1.07 6.71 -1.50
C SER A 54 -0.29 5.41 -1.62
N PHE A 55 0.93 5.33 -1.05
CA PHE A 55 1.73 4.10 -1.08
C PHE A 55 1.06 2.94 -0.36
N ILE A 56 0.56 3.18 0.85
CA ILE A 56 -0.05 2.14 1.69
C ILE A 56 -1.31 1.61 1.01
N PHE A 57 -2.16 2.50 0.53
CA PHE A 57 -3.36 2.12 -0.21
C PHE A 57 -3.02 1.34 -1.49
N LEU A 58 -2.09 1.83 -2.32
CA LEU A 58 -1.69 1.17 -3.58
C LEU A 58 -1.02 -0.19 -3.32
N SER A 59 -0.28 -0.34 -2.22
CA SER A 59 0.28 -1.63 -1.80
C SER A 59 -0.83 -2.64 -1.53
N GLY A 60 -1.80 -2.26 -0.67
CA GLY A 60 -2.98 -3.07 -0.37
C GLY A 60 -3.77 -3.46 -1.62
N PHE A 61 -4.08 -2.49 -2.47
CA PHE A 61 -4.79 -2.72 -3.75
C PHE A 61 -4.08 -3.74 -4.63
N SER A 62 -2.76 -3.61 -4.75
CA SER A 62 -1.95 -4.41 -5.67
C SER A 62 -1.76 -5.87 -5.24
N THR A 63 -1.99 -6.19 -3.97
CA THR A 63 -1.94 -7.58 -3.48
C THR A 63 -2.92 -8.50 -4.22
N ASN A 64 -4.03 -7.94 -4.71
CA ASN A 64 -5.05 -8.63 -5.49
C ASN A 64 -4.53 -9.21 -6.82
N PHE A 65 -3.45 -8.64 -7.37
CA PHE A 65 -2.83 -9.05 -8.64
C PHE A 65 -1.56 -9.88 -8.41
N SER A 66 -1.15 -10.08 -7.16
CA SER A 66 0.01 -10.89 -6.82
C SER A 66 -0.30 -12.38 -6.86
N LYS A 67 0.53 -13.14 -7.60
CA LYS A 67 0.46 -14.62 -7.65
C LYS A 67 1.22 -15.28 -6.50
N LYS A 68 2.21 -14.61 -5.91
CA LYS A 68 3.12 -15.15 -4.89
C LYS A 68 3.13 -14.26 -3.65
N LEU A 69 1.95 -13.95 -3.12
CA LEU A 69 1.75 -12.99 -2.03
C LEU A 69 2.61 -13.30 -0.80
N LEU A 70 2.56 -14.53 -0.29
CA LEU A 70 3.34 -14.94 0.88
C LEU A 70 4.85 -14.83 0.65
N ARG A 71 5.35 -15.28 -0.51
CA ARG A 71 6.78 -15.19 -0.85
C ARG A 71 7.24 -13.73 -0.92
N ASN A 72 6.40 -12.83 -1.43
CA ASN A 72 6.71 -11.41 -1.50
C ASN A 72 6.74 -10.78 -0.10
N ALA A 73 5.79 -11.14 0.78
CA ALA A 73 5.76 -10.68 2.16
C ALA A 73 7.03 -11.11 2.91
N VAL A 74 7.37 -12.40 2.86
CA VAL A 74 8.59 -12.94 3.49
C VAL A 74 9.85 -12.27 2.95
N LYS A 75 9.98 -12.10 1.63
CA LYS A 75 11.11 -11.40 1.03
C LYS A 75 11.23 -9.97 1.59
N LEU A 76 10.12 -9.26 1.72
CA LEU A 76 10.10 -7.89 2.21
C LEU A 76 10.42 -7.82 3.71
N SER A 77 9.95 -8.78 4.51
CA SER A 77 10.31 -8.90 5.92
C SER A 77 11.81 -9.11 6.12
N ILE A 78 12.45 -9.95 5.30
CA ILE A 78 13.90 -10.17 5.36
C ILE A 78 14.63 -8.86 5.01
N ILE A 79 14.22 -8.17 3.95
CA ILE A 79 14.81 -6.89 3.55
C ILE A 79 14.64 -5.84 4.65
N SER A 80 13.48 -5.76 5.29
CA SER A 80 13.23 -4.76 6.34
C SER A 80 14.12 -4.99 7.55
N ILE A 81 14.29 -6.25 8.00
CA ILE A 81 15.18 -6.60 9.11
C ILE A 81 16.64 -6.24 8.77
N ILE A 82 17.09 -6.54 7.55
CA ILE A 82 18.43 -6.17 7.09
C ILE A 82 18.61 -4.64 7.14
N ILE A 83 17.61 -3.88 6.70
CA ILE A 83 17.66 -2.40 6.75
C ILE A 83 17.78 -1.92 8.21
N THR A 84 17.01 -2.47 9.15
CA THR A 84 17.16 -2.12 10.57
C THR A 84 18.56 -2.43 11.09
N VAL A 85 19.09 -3.64 10.83
CA VAL A 85 20.43 -4.02 11.29
C VAL A 85 21.49 -3.08 10.71
N VAL A 86 21.48 -2.86 9.39
CA VAL A 86 22.47 -2.01 8.73
C VAL A 86 22.39 -0.56 9.23
N THR A 87 21.19 0.00 9.32
CA THR A 87 21.03 1.40 9.75
C THR A 87 21.43 1.61 11.20
N THR A 88 21.07 0.70 12.11
CA THR A 88 21.49 0.75 13.52
C THR A 88 22.99 0.60 13.68
N LEU A 89 23.67 -0.20 12.84
CA LEU A 89 25.13 -0.31 12.89
C LEU A 89 25.87 0.93 12.34
N VAL A 90 25.23 1.69 11.46
CA VAL A 90 25.82 2.90 10.85
C VAL A 90 25.65 4.12 11.75
N SER A 91 24.46 4.35 12.30
CA SER A 91 24.18 5.45 13.23
C SER A 91 22.85 5.24 13.95
N ASP A 92 22.82 5.53 15.25
CA ASP A 92 21.58 5.52 16.03
C ASP A 92 20.59 6.60 15.55
N GLU A 93 21.07 7.72 15.01
CA GLU A 93 20.24 8.80 14.46
C GLU A 93 19.59 8.44 13.12
N PHE A 94 20.16 7.48 12.37
CA PHE A 94 19.60 7.01 11.11
C PHE A 94 18.92 5.64 11.25
N ALA A 95 18.84 5.10 12.46
CA ALA A 95 18.27 3.79 12.73
C ALA A 95 16.78 3.75 12.32
N ILE A 96 16.44 2.81 11.44
CA ILE A 96 15.05 2.57 11.03
C ILE A 96 14.46 1.44 11.88
N LYS A 97 13.79 1.79 12.98
CA LYS A 97 13.07 0.88 13.86
C LYS A 97 11.60 0.87 13.47
N PHE A 98 11.19 -0.14 12.69
CA PHE A 98 9.81 -0.32 12.18
C PHE A 98 9.32 0.82 11.25
N GLY A 99 10.12 1.09 10.22
CA GLY A 99 9.71 1.97 9.13
C GLY A 99 8.68 1.35 8.18
N ILE A 100 8.34 2.09 7.13
CA ILE A 100 7.33 1.73 6.13
C ILE A 100 7.53 0.35 5.48
N ILE A 101 8.76 -0.11 5.24
CA ILE A 101 9.02 -1.43 4.62
C ILE A 101 8.61 -2.56 5.58
N HIS A 102 8.86 -2.39 6.89
CA HIS A 102 8.37 -3.31 7.91
C HIS A 102 6.85 -3.39 7.88
N PHE A 103 6.21 -2.23 7.89
CA PHE A 103 4.76 -2.12 7.81
C PHE A 103 4.20 -2.77 6.55
N LEU A 104 4.77 -2.50 5.38
CA LEU A 104 4.31 -3.08 4.10
C LEU A 104 4.49 -4.60 4.07
N ALA A 105 5.55 -5.13 4.68
CA ALA A 105 5.76 -6.57 4.81
C ALA A 105 4.69 -7.19 5.71
N PHE A 106 4.47 -6.59 6.88
CA PHE A 106 3.45 -7.02 7.85
C PHE A 106 2.04 -6.96 7.26
N SER A 107 1.67 -5.85 6.61
CA SER A 107 0.35 -5.66 6.03
C SER A 107 0.09 -6.64 4.89
N MET A 108 1.10 -6.95 4.07
CA MET A 108 0.99 -7.96 3.02
C MET A 108 0.78 -9.37 3.59
N LEU A 109 1.46 -9.69 4.69
CA LEU A 109 1.26 -10.95 5.41
C LEU A 109 -0.13 -11.02 6.05
N ALA A 110 -0.61 -9.94 6.67
CA ALA A 110 -1.96 -9.86 7.22
C ALA A 110 -3.02 -10.06 6.13
N ILE A 111 -2.87 -9.41 4.97
CA ILE A 111 -3.75 -9.60 3.81
C ILE A 111 -3.73 -11.04 3.31
N PHE A 112 -2.58 -11.73 3.35
CA PHE A 112 -2.51 -13.15 2.97
C PHE A 112 -3.43 -14.01 3.87
N PHE A 113 -3.44 -13.76 5.18
CA PHE A 113 -4.34 -14.46 6.10
C PHE A 113 -5.81 -14.11 5.86
N VAL A 114 -6.13 -12.81 5.67
CA VAL A 114 -7.49 -12.36 5.31
C VAL A 114 -7.98 -13.10 4.07
N LYS A 115 -7.17 -13.12 3.00
CA LYS A 115 -7.49 -13.82 1.75
C LYS A 115 -7.74 -15.32 1.96
N LYS A 116 -6.91 -15.98 2.80
CA LYS A 116 -7.08 -17.41 3.13
C LYS A 116 -8.41 -17.68 3.84
N ILE A 117 -8.84 -16.80 4.73
CA ILE A 117 -10.13 -16.89 5.43
C ILE A 117 -11.29 -16.70 4.44
N GLU A 118 -11.20 -15.72 3.54
CA GLU A 118 -12.22 -15.46 2.53
C GLU A 118 -12.40 -16.62 1.55
N ASP A 119 -11.30 -17.21 1.07
CA ASP A 119 -11.34 -18.34 0.15
C ASP A 119 -11.98 -19.58 0.81
N LYS A 120 -11.71 -19.81 2.11
CA LYS A 120 -12.35 -20.89 2.90
C LYS A 120 -13.86 -20.68 3.05
N SER A 121 -14.29 -19.46 3.37
CA SER A 121 -15.71 -19.10 3.48
C SER A 121 -16.46 -19.26 2.15
N THR A 122 -15.83 -18.84 1.05
CA THR A 122 -16.42 -18.92 -0.29
C THR A 122 -16.59 -20.38 -0.76
N ASN A 123 -15.61 -21.24 -0.49
CA ASN A 123 -15.68 -22.66 -0.85
C ASN A 123 -16.73 -23.42 -0.03
N SER A 124 -16.89 -23.09 1.25
CA SER A 124 -17.94 -23.65 2.12
C SER A 124 -19.35 -23.32 1.57
N HIS A 125 -19.59 -22.04 1.25
CA HIS A 125 -20.87 -21.60 0.67
C HIS A 125 -21.16 -22.22 -0.70
N LYS A 126 -20.15 -22.34 -1.57
CA LYS A 126 -20.30 -23.00 -2.88
C LYS A 126 -20.64 -24.48 -2.74
N ASN A 127 -20.05 -25.20 -1.79
CA ASN A 127 -20.37 -26.61 -1.56
C ASN A 127 -21.79 -26.79 -1.00
N CYS A 128 -22.22 -25.98 -0.02
CA CYS A 128 -23.60 -26.01 0.48
C CYS A 128 -24.63 -25.61 -0.58
N SER A 129 -24.31 -24.61 -1.41
CA SER A 129 -25.19 -24.17 -2.49
C SER A 129 -25.24 -25.21 -3.61
N LYS A 130 -24.10 -25.76 -4.06
CA LYS A 130 -24.06 -26.81 -5.08
C LYS A 130 -24.83 -28.06 -4.66
N ASN A 131 -24.72 -28.49 -3.39
CA ASN A 131 -25.51 -29.62 -2.87
C ASN A 131 -27.03 -29.33 -2.82
N ARG A 132 -27.44 -28.06 -2.73
CA ARG A 132 -28.86 -27.64 -2.75
C ARG A 132 -29.38 -27.41 -4.17
N PHE A 133 -28.54 -26.95 -5.10
CA PHE A 133 -28.89 -26.62 -6.49
C PHE A 133 -28.61 -27.72 -7.51
N GLN A 134 -27.99 -28.84 -7.12
CA GLN A 134 -27.97 -30.06 -7.95
C GLN A 134 -29.39 -30.60 -8.23
N ASN A 135 -30.40 -30.08 -7.51
CA ASN A 135 -31.82 -30.41 -7.68
C ASN A 135 -32.63 -29.34 -8.43
N GLU A 136 -32.09 -28.16 -8.75
CA GLU A 136 -32.83 -27.10 -9.46
C GLU A 136 -31.93 -26.40 -10.49
N THR A 137 -32.25 -26.63 -11.76
CA THR A 137 -31.69 -25.93 -12.92
C THR A 137 -32.09 -24.45 -12.88
N ASP A 138 -31.23 -23.54 -12.43
CA ASP A 138 -31.40 -22.13 -12.77
C ASP A 138 -30.13 -21.26 -12.68
N ASP A 139 -29.74 -20.73 -13.85
CA ASP A 139 -28.59 -19.85 -14.11
C ASP A 139 -28.82 -18.40 -13.61
N LYS A 140 -30.09 -17.99 -13.46
CA LYS A 140 -30.47 -16.63 -13.00
C LYS A 140 -30.10 -16.36 -11.54
N THR A 141 -30.10 -17.39 -10.69
CA THR A 141 -29.79 -17.28 -9.27
C THR A 141 -28.31 -16.98 -9.04
N PHE A 142 -27.45 -17.46 -9.94
CA PHE A 142 -26.00 -17.24 -9.90
C PHE A 142 -25.62 -15.77 -10.17
N LYS A 143 -26.27 -15.13 -11.14
CA LYS A 143 -26.10 -13.68 -11.42
C LYS A 143 -26.53 -12.79 -10.24
N LYS A 144 -27.63 -13.12 -9.56
CA LYS A 144 -28.11 -12.37 -8.39
C LYS A 144 -27.19 -12.54 -7.17
N LEU A 145 -26.53 -13.69 -7.04
CA LEU A 145 -25.59 -13.97 -5.94
C LEU A 145 -24.23 -13.27 -6.15
N GLY A 146 -23.73 -13.19 -7.39
CA GLY A 146 -22.51 -12.44 -7.75
C GLY A 146 -22.61 -10.95 -7.40
N ASN A 147 -23.72 -10.32 -7.77
CA ASN A 147 -23.94 -8.89 -7.52
C ASN A 147 -23.96 -8.53 -6.02
N LYS A 148 -24.44 -9.44 -5.15
CA LYS A 148 -24.40 -9.27 -3.68
C LYS A 148 -22.99 -9.45 -3.10
N THR A 149 -22.16 -10.31 -3.69
CA THR A 149 -20.77 -10.53 -3.25
C THR A 149 -19.82 -9.41 -3.65
N ASP A 150 -20.23 -8.51 -4.54
CA ASP A 150 -19.37 -7.43 -5.01
C ASP A 150 -19.54 -6.19 -4.12
N ILE A 151 -20.78 -5.84 -3.78
CA ILE A 151 -21.11 -4.72 -2.88
C ILE A 151 -20.47 -4.87 -1.49
N LYS A 152 -20.35 -6.09 -0.95
CA LYS A 152 -19.70 -6.31 0.36
C LYS A 152 -18.26 -5.78 0.40
N TYR A 153 -17.50 -5.87 -0.69
CA TYR A 153 -16.12 -5.38 -0.71
C TYR A 153 -16.06 -3.85 -0.73
N ALA A 154 -17.01 -3.19 -1.39
CA ALA A 154 -17.16 -1.74 -1.29
C ALA A 154 -17.49 -1.31 0.16
N ILE A 155 -18.41 -2.03 0.82
CA ILE A 155 -18.76 -1.79 2.23
C ILE A 155 -17.54 -2.00 3.14
N TYR A 156 -16.81 -3.11 3.02
CA TYR A 156 -15.60 -3.36 3.81
C TYR A 156 -14.51 -2.31 3.58
N SER A 157 -14.37 -1.83 2.34
CA SER A 157 -13.47 -0.73 2.03
C SER A 157 -13.88 0.56 2.76
N LEU A 158 -15.17 0.93 2.74
CA LEU A 158 -15.67 2.11 3.43
C LEU A 158 -15.53 2.01 4.96
N ILE A 159 -15.83 0.84 5.53
CA ILE A 159 -15.69 0.60 6.98
C ILE A 159 -14.22 0.76 7.40
N THR A 160 -13.30 0.11 6.70
CA THR A 160 -11.86 0.20 7.04
C THR A 160 -11.32 1.62 6.85
N LEU A 161 -11.78 2.35 5.83
CA LEU A 161 -11.43 3.76 5.64
C LEU A 161 -11.97 4.63 6.78
N GLY A 162 -13.21 4.40 7.20
CA GLY A 162 -13.82 5.09 8.34
C GLY A 162 -13.04 4.87 9.63
N ILE A 163 -12.65 3.62 9.93
CA ILE A 163 -11.81 3.30 11.09
C ILE A 163 -10.46 4.03 11.01
N PHE A 164 -9.80 4.01 9.85
CA PHE A 164 -8.55 4.74 9.65
C PHE A 164 -8.69 6.24 9.95
N ILE A 165 -9.74 6.88 9.43
CA ILE A 165 -10.01 8.31 9.64
C ILE A 165 -10.27 8.60 11.12
N VAL A 166 -11.10 7.79 11.78
CA VAL A 166 -11.42 7.95 13.20
C VAL A 166 -10.17 7.83 14.06
N LEU A 167 -9.39 6.76 13.90
CA LEU A 167 -8.18 6.52 14.70
C LEU A 167 -7.09 7.58 14.47
N LYS A 168 -7.04 8.17 13.27
CA LYS A 168 -6.10 9.26 12.95
C LYS A 168 -6.62 10.64 13.36
N SER A 169 -7.89 10.75 13.75
CA SER A 169 -8.49 12.04 14.09
C SER A 169 -7.89 12.61 15.36
N LYS A 170 -7.76 13.94 15.41
CA LYS A 170 -7.34 14.65 16.63
C LYS A 170 -8.28 14.41 17.81
N TYR A 171 -9.55 14.10 17.54
CA TYR A 171 -10.56 13.81 18.55
C TYR A 171 -10.28 12.48 19.26
N PHE A 172 -10.01 11.42 18.49
CA PHE A 172 -9.69 10.11 19.06
C PHE A 172 -8.38 10.15 19.85
N LEU A 173 -7.33 10.76 19.29
CA LEU A 173 -6.01 10.86 19.93
C LEU A 173 -6.00 11.70 21.22
N LYS A 174 -7.04 12.51 21.47
CA LYS A 174 -7.21 13.30 22.70
C LYS A 174 -8.23 12.69 23.68
N SER A 175 -8.85 11.56 23.32
CA SER A 175 -9.85 10.92 24.18
C SER A 175 -9.21 10.20 25.36
N ASP A 176 -9.92 10.15 26.48
CA ASP A 176 -9.48 9.41 27.68
C ASP A 176 -9.24 7.92 27.38
N ILE A 177 -10.01 7.36 26.44
CA ILE A 177 -9.86 5.98 25.96
C ILE A 177 -8.48 5.80 25.33
N TYR A 178 -8.08 6.69 24.42
CA TYR A 178 -6.77 6.61 23.78
C TYR A 178 -5.65 6.80 24.80
N VAL A 179 -5.78 7.76 25.71
CA VAL A 179 -4.78 8.01 26.76
C VAL A 179 -4.62 6.79 27.68
N GLY A 180 -5.72 6.16 28.09
CA GLY A 180 -5.69 4.94 28.89
C GLY A 180 -5.01 3.77 28.16
N ILE A 181 -5.34 3.55 26.89
CA ILE A 181 -4.69 2.53 26.05
C ILE A 181 -3.21 2.86 25.89
N TYR A 182 -2.87 4.12 25.63
CA TYR A 182 -1.49 4.58 25.42
C TYR A 182 -0.62 4.28 26.64
N ASN A 183 -1.10 4.64 27.83
CA ASN A 183 -0.37 4.40 29.08
C ASN A 183 -0.13 2.91 29.33
N PHE A 184 -1.16 2.07 29.16
CA PHE A 184 -1.02 0.62 29.30
C PHE A 184 -0.08 0.01 28.26
N MET A 185 -0.18 0.44 27.00
CA MET A 185 0.65 -0.08 25.91
C MET A 185 2.13 0.26 26.10
N GLN A 186 2.47 1.41 26.67
CA GLN A 186 3.87 1.81 26.91
C GLN A 186 4.61 0.88 27.89
N GLU A 187 3.90 0.16 28.76
CA GLU A 187 4.51 -0.82 29.68
C GLU A 187 4.96 -2.09 28.96
N LEU A 188 4.44 -2.36 27.76
CA LEU A 188 4.73 -3.58 27.01
C LEU A 188 6.01 -3.43 26.17
N PRO A 189 6.84 -4.50 26.07
CA PRO A 189 7.95 -4.50 25.12
C PRO A 189 7.43 -4.41 23.69
N LEU A 190 8.17 -3.69 22.83
CA LEU A 190 7.85 -3.51 21.40
C LEU A 190 6.52 -2.79 21.13
N SER A 191 6.02 -2.00 22.08
CA SER A 191 4.80 -1.19 21.95
C SER A 191 4.79 -0.27 20.72
N PHE A 192 5.96 0.20 20.29
CA PHE A 192 6.15 0.99 19.06
C PHE A 192 5.67 0.25 17.79
N ILE A 193 5.74 -1.09 17.73
CA ILE A 193 5.23 -1.83 16.56
C ILE A 193 3.72 -1.56 16.36
N TYR A 194 2.99 -1.43 17.46
CA TYR A 194 1.54 -1.23 17.44
C TYR A 194 1.13 0.24 17.27
N GLY A 195 2.04 1.19 17.45
CA GLY A 195 1.74 2.62 17.41
C GLY A 195 1.85 3.35 18.73
N PHE A 196 2.40 2.70 19.75
CA PHE A 196 2.54 3.26 21.10
C PHE A 196 4.02 3.31 21.49
N PRO A 197 4.84 4.13 20.81
CA PRO A 197 6.26 4.21 21.12
C PRO A 197 6.45 4.76 22.54
N ARG A 198 7.48 4.26 23.24
CA ARG A 198 7.88 4.79 24.54
C ARG A 198 8.60 6.13 24.37
N ASP A 199 8.74 6.89 25.45
CA ASP A 199 9.41 8.20 25.42
C ASP A 199 10.89 8.12 24.98
N ASP A 200 11.55 6.97 25.20
CA ASP A 200 12.94 6.71 24.77
C ASP A 200 13.05 6.23 23.31
N PHE A 201 11.94 6.07 22.60
CA PHE A 201 11.94 5.51 21.26
C PHE A 201 12.22 6.58 20.20
N TYR A 202 13.20 6.27 19.34
CA TYR A 202 13.51 7.05 18.15
C TYR A 202 13.68 6.14 16.93
N SER A 203 13.19 6.62 15.79
CA SER A 203 13.39 5.99 14.48
C SER A 203 13.39 7.05 13.38
N ALA A 204 14.33 6.96 12.44
CA ALA A 204 14.40 7.86 11.29
C ALA A 204 13.19 7.74 10.35
N ASP A 205 12.61 6.54 10.28
CA ASP A 205 11.35 6.27 9.59
C ASP A 205 10.46 5.39 10.45
N TYR A 206 9.21 5.79 10.70
CA TYR A 206 8.32 5.10 11.62
C TYR A 206 6.88 5.00 11.10
N PHE A 207 6.46 3.76 10.86
CA PHE A 207 5.12 3.43 10.37
C PHE A 207 4.52 2.29 11.19
N PRO A 208 3.81 2.61 12.29
CA PRO A 208 3.21 1.59 13.14
C PRO A 208 2.06 0.84 12.46
N ILE A 209 1.67 -0.30 13.04
CA ILE A 209 0.50 -1.05 12.57
C ILE A 209 -0.77 -0.19 12.65
N LEU A 210 -1.02 0.48 13.77
CA LEU A 210 -2.17 1.37 13.92
C LEU A 210 -1.79 2.82 13.60
N PRO A 211 -2.64 3.58 12.88
CA PRO A 211 -3.89 3.15 12.22
C PRO A 211 -3.68 2.61 10.80
N TRP A 212 -2.45 2.60 10.30
CA TRP A 212 -2.12 2.40 8.89
C TRP A 212 -2.59 1.08 8.28
N ILE A 213 -2.69 0.01 9.08
CA ILE A 213 -3.18 -1.30 8.62
C ILE A 213 -4.57 -1.21 8.01
N PHE A 214 -5.44 -0.35 8.56
CA PHE A 214 -6.79 -0.16 8.04
C PHE A 214 -6.78 0.45 6.65
N LEU A 215 -5.89 1.40 6.37
CA LEU A 215 -5.73 1.97 5.03
C LEU A 215 -5.20 0.92 4.03
N SER A 216 -4.30 0.05 4.47
CA SER A 216 -3.85 -1.09 3.65
C SER A 216 -5.00 -2.04 3.33
N PHE A 217 -5.88 -2.32 4.30
CA PHE A 217 -7.09 -3.12 4.07
C PHE A 217 -8.11 -2.40 3.19
N THR A 218 -8.28 -1.09 3.30
CA THR A 218 -9.09 -0.28 2.38
C THR A 218 -8.61 -0.49 0.94
N GLY A 219 -7.31 -0.40 0.71
CA GLY A 219 -6.70 -0.71 -0.59
C GLY A 219 -7.04 -2.13 -1.05
N TYR A 220 -6.84 -3.12 -0.18
CA TYR A 220 -7.13 -4.53 -0.48
C TYR A 220 -8.59 -4.75 -0.90
N PHE A 221 -9.56 -4.30 -0.10
CA PHE A 221 -10.98 -4.47 -0.39
C PHE A 221 -11.41 -3.68 -1.62
N THR A 222 -10.87 -2.48 -1.84
CA THR A 222 -11.09 -1.74 -3.09
C THR A 222 -10.60 -2.54 -4.30
N GLY A 223 -9.44 -3.19 -4.20
CA GLY A 223 -8.93 -4.05 -5.28
C GLY A 223 -9.75 -5.32 -5.50
N ARG A 224 -10.35 -5.90 -4.44
CA ARG A 224 -11.32 -7.01 -4.55
C ARG A 224 -12.57 -6.55 -5.30
N PHE A 225 -13.14 -5.41 -4.91
CA PHE A 225 -14.28 -4.80 -5.58
C PHE A 225 -13.99 -4.53 -7.07
N TYR A 226 -12.85 -3.89 -7.37
CA TYR A 226 -12.42 -3.64 -8.74
C TYR A 226 -12.32 -4.92 -9.58
N LYS A 227 -11.75 -5.98 -8.99
CA LYS A 227 -11.68 -7.28 -9.67
C LYS A 227 -13.07 -7.86 -9.92
N ALA A 228 -13.97 -7.76 -8.97
CA ALA A 228 -15.29 -8.35 -9.07
C ALA A 228 -16.09 -7.69 -10.21
N VAL A 229 -16.17 -6.35 -10.19
CA VAL A 229 -16.83 -5.54 -11.24
C VAL A 229 -16.24 -5.81 -12.63
N ASN A 230 -14.91 -5.97 -12.74
CA ASN A 230 -14.29 -6.24 -14.04
C ASN A 230 -14.32 -7.72 -14.46
N THR A 231 -14.51 -8.64 -13.52
CA THR A 231 -14.68 -10.07 -13.81
C THR A 231 -16.10 -10.36 -14.28
N GLU A 232 -17.13 -9.70 -13.74
CA GLU A 232 -18.50 -9.82 -14.24
C GLU A 232 -18.61 -9.42 -15.73
N LYS A 233 -17.92 -8.35 -16.16
CA LYS A 233 -17.82 -7.96 -17.57
C LYS A 233 -17.22 -9.03 -18.49
N ILE A 234 -16.36 -9.90 -17.95
CA ILE A 234 -15.76 -11.02 -18.70
C ILE A 234 -16.79 -12.12 -18.92
N PHE A 235 -17.59 -12.44 -17.90
CA PHE A 235 -18.55 -13.54 -17.95
C PHE A 235 -19.77 -13.23 -18.81
N GLU A 236 -20.10 -11.95 -19.05
CA GLU A 236 -21.15 -11.58 -20.02
C GLU A 236 -20.75 -11.81 -21.49
N ASN A 237 -19.45 -12.01 -21.79
CA ASN A 237 -18.96 -12.27 -23.14
C ASN A 237 -18.42 -13.72 -23.25
N HIS A 238 -19.16 -14.62 -23.90
CA HIS A 238 -18.83 -16.05 -23.91
C HIS A 238 -17.94 -16.56 -25.06
N ASN A 239 -17.26 -17.68 -24.73
CA ASN A 239 -16.64 -18.75 -25.54
C ASN A 239 -15.15 -18.75 -25.88
N ASN A 240 -14.32 -17.76 -25.54
CA ASN A 240 -12.86 -17.92 -25.64
C ASN A 240 -12.07 -17.12 -24.58
N THR A 241 -11.80 -17.75 -23.43
CA THR A 241 -11.11 -17.13 -22.28
C THR A 241 -9.71 -16.58 -22.59
N CYS A 242 -8.98 -17.17 -23.54
CA CYS A 242 -7.67 -16.67 -23.95
C CYS A 242 -7.78 -15.36 -24.76
N LYS A 243 -8.69 -15.34 -25.76
CA LYS A 243 -8.95 -14.18 -26.60
C LYS A 243 -9.45 -12.97 -25.79
N ILE A 244 -10.31 -13.23 -24.79
CA ILE A 244 -10.85 -12.19 -23.90
C ILE A 244 -9.75 -11.57 -23.02
N LYS A 245 -8.79 -12.35 -22.53
CA LYS A 245 -7.67 -11.80 -21.73
C LYS A 245 -6.81 -10.85 -22.54
N ASP A 246 -6.57 -11.17 -23.80
CA ASP A 246 -5.81 -10.31 -24.71
C ASP A 246 -6.61 -9.07 -25.10
N GLU A 247 -7.92 -9.20 -25.33
CA GLU A 247 -8.84 -8.09 -25.57
C GLU A 247 -8.92 -7.14 -24.37
N LEU A 248 -9.05 -7.63 -23.14
CA LEU A 248 -9.06 -6.83 -21.92
C LEU A 248 -7.73 -6.11 -21.70
N LYS A 249 -6.60 -6.78 -21.91
CA LYS A 249 -5.29 -6.12 -21.87
C LYS A 249 -5.19 -5.03 -22.92
N SER A 250 -5.70 -5.30 -24.12
CA SER A 250 -5.73 -4.31 -25.20
C SER A 250 -6.62 -3.13 -24.83
N GLN A 251 -7.77 -3.37 -24.19
CA GLN A 251 -8.72 -2.37 -23.75
C GLN A 251 -8.16 -1.53 -22.61
N GLU A 252 -7.53 -2.15 -21.62
CA GLU A 252 -6.88 -1.46 -20.52
C GLU A 252 -5.73 -0.58 -21.02
N LYS A 253 -4.90 -1.11 -21.94
CA LYS A 253 -3.84 -0.34 -22.59
C LYS A 253 -4.41 0.83 -23.40
N ARG A 254 -5.54 0.63 -24.08
CA ARG A 254 -6.24 1.67 -24.87
C ARG A 254 -6.85 2.74 -23.97
N TYR A 255 -7.46 2.33 -22.86
CA TYR A 255 -8.02 3.22 -21.85
C TYR A 255 -6.93 4.03 -21.14
N PHE A 256 -5.82 3.39 -20.74
CA PHE A 256 -4.64 4.08 -20.23
C PHE A 256 -4.13 5.13 -21.22
N SER A 257 -3.96 4.77 -22.49
CA SER A 257 -3.50 5.73 -23.51
C SER A 257 -4.48 6.86 -23.79
N ARG A 258 -5.78 6.66 -23.51
CA ARG A 258 -6.79 7.71 -23.62
C ARG A 258 -6.72 8.70 -22.47
N ILE A 259 -6.45 8.25 -21.25
CA ILE A 259 -6.39 9.11 -20.06
C ILE A 259 -5.04 9.81 -19.96
N PHE A 260 -3.95 9.07 -20.06
CA PHE A 260 -2.60 9.57 -19.77
C PHE A 260 -1.77 9.84 -21.04
N GLY A 261 -2.32 9.60 -22.24
CA GLY A 261 -1.56 9.72 -23.48
C GLY A 261 -0.56 8.57 -23.68
N LYS A 262 0.15 8.60 -24.81
CA LYS A 262 1.29 7.71 -25.11
C LYS A 262 2.62 8.47 -25.13
N ASP A 263 2.67 9.58 -24.42
CA ASP A 263 3.89 10.37 -24.33
C ASP A 263 4.99 9.61 -23.56
N LYS A 264 6.24 10.01 -23.80
CA LYS A 264 7.41 9.36 -23.21
C LYS A 264 7.41 9.45 -21.67
N ILE A 265 6.81 10.50 -21.11
CA ILE A 265 6.78 10.76 -19.66
C ILE A 265 5.86 9.73 -19.00
N SER A 266 4.65 9.52 -19.51
CA SER A 266 3.71 8.52 -18.97
C SER A 266 4.27 7.10 -19.00
N VAL A 267 5.00 6.74 -20.06
CA VAL A 267 5.68 5.44 -20.16
C VAL A 267 6.81 5.31 -19.13
N PHE A 268 7.58 6.40 -18.93
CA PHE A 268 8.65 6.47 -17.93
C PHE A 268 8.10 6.36 -16.50
N ILE A 269 7.03 7.07 -16.17
CA ILE A 269 6.37 6.97 -14.86
C ILE A 269 5.91 5.53 -14.60
N CYS A 270 5.27 4.89 -15.58
CA CYS A 270 4.94 3.46 -15.48
C CYS A 270 6.18 2.57 -15.26
N ALA A 271 7.32 2.89 -15.88
CA ALA A 271 8.56 2.16 -15.69
C ALA A 271 9.07 2.29 -14.25
N MET A 272 9.06 3.50 -13.69
CA MET A 272 9.40 3.72 -12.28
C MET A 272 8.50 2.91 -11.35
N GLY A 273 7.18 2.93 -11.59
CA GLY A 273 6.25 2.16 -10.77
C GLY A 273 6.43 0.64 -10.83
N ARG A 274 6.92 0.09 -11.96
CA ARG A 274 7.26 -1.34 -12.08
C ARG A 274 8.47 -1.75 -11.25
N HIS A 275 9.38 -0.81 -11.01
CA HIS A 275 10.59 -1.00 -10.20
C HIS A 275 10.49 -0.33 -8.83
N SER A 276 9.26 -0.04 -8.39
CA SER A 276 8.98 0.76 -7.21
C SER A 276 9.76 0.33 -5.97
N LEU A 277 9.75 -0.97 -5.65
CA LEU A 277 10.42 -1.51 -4.46
C LEU A 277 11.93 -1.24 -4.47
N LEU A 278 12.60 -1.35 -5.62
CA LEU A 278 14.05 -1.13 -5.70
C LEU A 278 14.37 0.35 -5.51
N ILE A 279 13.62 1.23 -6.20
CA ILE A 279 13.76 2.67 -6.04
C ILE A 279 13.49 3.04 -4.58
N TYR A 280 12.48 2.44 -3.97
CA TYR A 280 12.11 2.65 -2.58
C TYR A 280 13.24 2.34 -1.59
N VAL A 281 13.96 1.23 -1.78
CA VAL A 281 15.07 0.85 -0.89
C VAL A 281 16.30 1.74 -1.10
N LEU A 282 16.57 2.14 -2.35
CA LEU A 282 17.81 2.83 -2.69
C LEU A 282 17.72 4.36 -2.66
N HIS A 283 16.52 4.95 -2.71
CA HIS A 283 16.38 6.40 -2.91
C HIS A 283 17.13 7.21 -1.85
N GLN A 284 16.99 6.90 -0.55
CA GLN A 284 17.60 7.71 0.50
C GLN A 284 19.13 7.69 0.41
N VAL A 285 19.73 6.51 0.15
CA VAL A 285 21.18 6.37 -0.02
C VAL A 285 21.68 7.15 -1.24
N VAL A 286 20.93 7.06 -2.36
CA VAL A 286 21.29 7.76 -3.60
C VAL A 286 21.12 9.27 -3.47
N ILE A 287 20.02 9.75 -2.89
CA ILE A 287 19.74 11.17 -2.69
C ILE A 287 20.80 11.79 -1.78
N TYR A 288 21.05 11.18 -0.61
CA TYR A 288 22.07 11.64 0.32
C TYR A 288 23.45 11.67 -0.33
N GLY A 289 23.85 10.59 -1.02
CA GLY A 289 25.16 10.53 -1.67
C GLY A 289 25.35 11.60 -2.77
N VAL A 290 24.32 11.85 -3.59
CA VAL A 290 24.37 12.89 -4.63
C VAL A 290 24.45 14.29 -4.01
N LEU A 291 23.61 14.58 -3.02
CA LEU A 291 23.63 15.89 -2.34
C LEU A 291 24.94 16.12 -1.60
N TYR A 292 25.48 15.08 -0.96
CA TYR A 292 26.77 15.13 -0.28
C TYR A 292 27.89 15.53 -1.24
N ILE A 293 27.97 14.89 -2.41
CA ILE A 293 28.94 15.26 -3.45
C ILE A 293 28.75 16.72 -3.87
N ILE A 294 27.51 17.18 -4.07
CA ILE A 294 27.26 18.56 -4.52
C ILE A 294 27.70 19.58 -3.46
N PHE A 295 27.32 19.39 -2.20
CA PHE A 295 27.57 20.39 -1.16
C PHE A 295 29.01 20.35 -0.64
N GLU A 296 29.57 19.17 -0.40
CA GLU A 296 30.90 19.05 0.20
C GLU A 296 32.04 19.11 -0.81
N ILE A 297 31.80 18.74 -2.08
CA ILE A 297 32.88 18.68 -3.09
C ILE A 297 32.80 19.83 -4.08
N ILE A 298 31.60 20.34 -4.40
CA ILE A 298 31.43 21.38 -5.44
C ILE A 298 31.24 22.77 -4.83
N ILE A 299 30.53 22.88 -3.70
CA ILE A 299 30.20 24.17 -3.08
C ILE A 299 31.22 24.60 -2.03
N ASN A 300 31.74 23.65 -1.23
CA ASN A 300 32.87 23.85 -0.31
C ASN A 300 34.21 23.76 -1.05
#